data_AF-A0AAV9N3P1-F1
#
_entry.id   AF-A0AAV9N3P1-F1
#
_cell.length_a   1.000
_cell.length_b   1.000
_cell.length_c   1.000
_cell.angle_alpha   90.00
_cell.angle_beta   90.00
_cell.angle_gamma   90.00
#
_symmetry.space_group_name_H-M   'P 1'
#
loop_
_entity.id
_entity.type
_entity.pdbx_description
1 polymer ?
#
loop_
_entity_poly.entity_id
_entity_poly.type
_entity_poly.pdbx_seq_one_letter_code
_entity_poly.pdbx_strand_id
1 'polypeptide(L)'
;MTAGSGNGIIMDPRCREISDVSYTNFSLSLFILVGIMVSYLPQHIRIISRRSSYGLSPWFVLLGTTSGTCAFANILVLPKSRLDIGCCRQVDEFACVAGLLGIAQVGVQWSCFTVILLLFLIFFPRGSSATIGVGDDSTTKQHVVPGTSLANGSNDIDVQTNGATDADSEIITNNDPAIGHTNTPAANSLPHTYQTALLVTLLSVLHAVLILILSVYYVYLRPMHAQWWANFLGIFSTILASIQYFPQIWTTWNLKRVGSLSIPMMCIQTPGSFVWAGSLAKRFGSEGWSAWGVYLVTGCLQGSLLVMGAYFEIMFRRRERDELRGRVVYGAGESASGLGSEFLGGTGNGVDDSTQEVATEETPLLREG
;
A
#
# COMPACT_ATOMS: atom_id res chain seq x y z
N MET A 1 -9.81 64.39 30.28
CA MET A 1 -9.99 64.68 28.84
C MET A 1 -9.12 63.72 28.05
N THR A 2 -9.52 63.38 26.81
CA THR A 2 -8.81 62.56 25.78
C THR A 2 -8.44 61.11 26.17
N ALA A 3 -8.57 60.08 25.30
CA ALA A 3 -9.27 59.94 24.01
C ALA A 3 -9.33 58.43 23.61
N GLY A 4 -10.14 58.06 22.60
CA GLY A 4 -10.20 56.72 21.98
C GLY A 4 -11.23 55.80 22.65
N SER A 5 -12.46 55.62 22.15
CA SER A 5 -12.90 55.25 20.80
C SER A 5 -12.36 53.90 20.32
N GLY A 6 -13.25 52.90 20.30
CA GLY A 6 -12.98 51.57 19.79
C GLY A 6 -14.09 50.60 20.20
N ASN A 7 -15.02 50.31 19.28
CA ASN A 7 -15.87 49.12 19.37
C ASN A 7 -15.00 47.88 19.11
N GLY A 8 -14.12 47.57 20.07
CA GLY A 8 -13.32 46.35 20.07
C GLY A 8 -14.26 45.17 20.26
N ILE A 9 -14.48 44.40 19.19
CA ILE A 9 -15.11 43.09 19.30
C ILE A 9 -14.32 42.31 20.35
N ILE A 10 -14.98 41.86 21.42
CA ILE A 10 -14.35 41.06 22.47
C ILE A 10 -14.10 39.67 21.87
N MET A 11 -12.97 39.57 21.19
CA MET A 11 -12.46 38.33 20.61
C MET A 11 -12.26 37.31 21.72
N ASP A 12 -12.85 36.12 21.56
CA ASP A 12 -12.69 35.02 22.51
C ASP A 12 -11.19 34.72 22.73
N PRO A 13 -10.73 34.51 23.98
CA PRO A 13 -9.32 34.23 24.28
C PRO A 13 -8.72 33.08 23.45
N ARG A 14 -9.52 32.07 23.10
CA ARG A 14 -9.13 30.94 22.25
C ARG A 14 -8.95 31.34 20.78
N CYS A 15 -9.76 32.28 20.29
CA CYS A 15 -9.58 32.82 18.94
C CYS A 15 -8.35 33.74 18.87
N ARG A 16 -7.97 34.39 19.98
CA ARG A 16 -6.71 35.13 20.07
C ARG A 16 -5.48 34.22 19.99
N GLU A 17 -5.50 33.06 20.66
CA GLU A 17 -4.44 32.05 20.55
C GLU A 17 -4.23 31.57 19.10
N ILE A 18 -5.29 31.52 18.29
CA ILE A 18 -5.23 31.16 16.86
C ILE A 18 -4.70 32.33 15.99
N SER A 19 -4.86 33.58 16.43
CA SER A 19 -4.33 34.74 15.71
C SER A 19 -2.79 34.85 15.77
N ASP A 20 -2.15 34.26 16.78
CA ASP A 20 -0.68 34.23 16.93
C ASP A 20 -0.06 33.17 15.99
N VAL A 21 0.13 33.54 14.71
CA VAL A 21 0.65 32.64 13.68
C VAL A 21 2.11 32.26 13.94
N SER A 22 2.34 31.00 14.32
CA SER A 22 3.68 30.41 14.37
C SER A 22 4.17 30.06 12.95
N TYR A 23 4.93 30.97 12.33
CA TYR A 23 5.50 30.81 10.98
C TYR A 23 6.31 29.52 10.80
N THR A 24 6.96 29.02 11.85
CA THR A 24 7.69 27.75 11.81
C THR A 24 6.75 26.55 11.66
N ASN A 25 5.65 26.49 12.42
CA ASN A 25 4.61 25.49 12.24
C ASN A 25 3.96 25.60 10.85
N PHE A 26 3.64 26.83 10.41
CA PHE A 26 3.05 27.10 9.10
C PHE A 26 3.93 26.57 7.96
N SER A 27 5.20 26.95 7.94
CA SER A 27 6.16 26.51 6.91
C SER A 27 6.35 25.00 6.92
N LEU A 28 6.32 24.37 8.11
CA LEU A 28 6.48 22.93 8.27
C LEU A 28 5.24 22.17 7.75
N SER A 29 4.03 22.57 8.13
CA SER A 29 2.79 22.01 7.61
C SER A 29 2.66 22.20 6.10
N LEU A 30 3.01 23.38 5.57
CA LEU A 30 3.01 23.64 4.14
C LEU A 30 4.01 22.74 3.38
N PHE A 31 5.23 22.56 3.92
CA PHE A 31 6.23 21.66 3.33
C PHE A 31 5.74 20.21 3.28
N ILE A 32 5.17 19.70 4.38
CA ILE A 32 4.65 18.32 4.44
C ILE A 32 3.41 18.17 3.55
N LEU A 33 2.56 19.21 3.41
CA LEU A 33 1.41 19.23 2.49
C LEU A 33 1.86 19.05 1.03
N VAL A 34 2.87 19.82 0.61
CA VAL A 34 3.47 19.69 -0.74
C VAL A 34 4.12 18.32 -0.89
N GLY A 35 4.85 17.84 0.12
CA GLY A 35 5.47 16.51 0.12
C GLY A 35 4.46 15.36 -0.05
N ILE A 36 3.29 15.46 0.59
CA ILE A 36 2.16 14.52 0.39
C ILE A 36 1.71 14.56 -1.08
N MET A 37 1.37 15.73 -1.62
CA MET A 37 0.89 15.87 -3.00
C MET A 37 1.88 15.31 -4.02
N VAL A 38 3.17 15.63 -3.87
CA VAL A 38 4.25 15.13 -4.74
C VAL A 38 4.45 13.62 -4.60
N SER A 39 4.19 13.02 -3.43
CA SER A 39 4.32 11.58 -3.20
C SER A 39 3.15 10.77 -3.79
N TYR A 40 1.92 11.30 -3.73
CA TYR A 40 0.73 10.61 -4.27
C TYR A 40 0.62 10.72 -5.79
N LEU A 41 1.06 11.83 -6.40
CA LEU A 41 0.92 12.06 -7.83
C LEU A 41 1.53 10.93 -8.71
N PRO A 42 2.76 10.43 -8.47
CA PRO A 42 3.31 9.26 -9.17
C PRO A 42 2.48 7.98 -8.98
N GLN A 43 1.85 7.80 -7.82
CA GLN A 43 0.99 6.64 -7.54
C GLN A 43 -0.30 6.71 -8.36
N HIS A 44 -0.96 7.87 -8.40
CA HIS A 44 -2.14 8.10 -9.26
C HIS A 44 -1.79 7.90 -10.74
N ILE A 45 -0.69 8.49 -11.23
CA ILE A 45 -0.22 8.32 -12.62
C ILE A 45 0.06 6.84 -12.93
N ARG A 46 0.68 6.08 -12.02
CA ARG A 46 0.96 4.65 -12.22
C ARG A 46 -0.30 3.80 -12.32
N ILE A 47 -1.37 4.14 -11.58
CA ILE A 47 -2.67 3.44 -11.68
C ILE A 47 -3.36 3.80 -13.00
N ILE A 48 -3.42 5.09 -13.34
CA ILE A 48 -4.08 5.60 -14.55
C ILE A 48 -3.41 5.07 -15.83
N SER A 49 -2.07 5.07 -15.89
CA SER A 49 -1.30 4.59 -17.05
C SER A 49 -1.43 3.08 -17.25
N ARG A 50 -1.47 2.28 -16.18
CA ARG A 50 -1.66 0.82 -16.26
C ARG A 50 -3.09 0.41 -16.62
N ARG A 51 -4.07 1.31 -16.44
CA ARG A 51 -5.53 1.06 -16.61
C ARG A 51 -6.01 -0.25 -15.98
N SER A 52 -5.38 -0.67 -14.88
CA SER A 52 -5.65 -1.94 -14.23
C SER A 52 -5.26 -1.92 -12.76
N SER A 53 -6.10 -2.55 -11.94
CA SER A 53 -5.92 -2.69 -10.48
C SER A 53 -5.11 -3.94 -10.06
N TYR A 54 -4.48 -4.67 -10.99
CA TYR A 54 -3.65 -5.83 -10.66
C TYR A 54 -2.53 -5.49 -9.65
N GLY A 55 -2.46 -6.26 -8.57
CA GLY A 55 -1.50 -6.09 -7.47
C GLY A 55 -2.02 -5.27 -6.27
N LEU A 56 -3.23 -4.69 -6.34
CA LEU A 56 -3.88 -4.04 -5.20
C LEU A 56 -4.84 -5.02 -4.50
N SER A 57 -4.62 -5.29 -3.20
CA SER A 57 -5.54 -6.10 -2.40
C SER A 57 -6.82 -5.30 -2.06
N PRO A 58 -8.02 -5.79 -2.42
CA PRO A 58 -9.27 -5.09 -2.11
C PRO A 58 -9.47 -4.86 -0.60
N TRP A 59 -9.12 -5.85 0.22
CA TRP A 59 -9.20 -5.76 1.68
C TRP A 59 -8.24 -4.71 2.26
N PHE A 60 -7.06 -4.54 1.66
CA PHE A 60 -6.12 -3.48 2.06
C PHE A 60 -6.68 -2.08 1.75
N VAL A 61 -7.36 -1.92 0.60
CA VAL A 61 -8.05 -0.67 0.24
C VAL A 61 -9.24 -0.40 1.17
N LEU A 62 -10.00 -1.42 1.56
CA LEU A 62 -11.08 -1.31 2.56
C LEU A 62 -10.54 -0.81 3.91
N LEU A 63 -9.53 -1.49 4.46
CA LEU A 63 -8.91 -1.12 5.75
C LEU A 63 -8.30 0.29 5.72
N GLY A 64 -7.61 0.65 4.63
CA GLY A 64 -7.02 1.99 4.47
C GLY A 64 -8.06 3.10 4.40
N THR A 65 -9.13 2.89 3.62
CA THR A 65 -10.18 3.91 3.45
C THR A 65 -11.07 4.05 4.69
N THR A 66 -11.40 2.96 5.37
CA THR A 66 -12.14 3.00 6.65
C THR A 66 -11.29 3.61 7.77
N SER A 67 -10.03 3.19 7.93
CA SER A 67 -9.09 3.79 8.90
C SER A 67 -8.90 5.30 8.66
N GLY A 68 -8.63 5.70 7.41
CA GLY A 68 -8.44 7.10 7.03
C GLY A 68 -9.69 7.95 7.20
N THR A 69 -10.88 7.40 6.93
CA THR A 69 -12.16 8.09 7.16
C THR A 69 -12.39 8.33 8.66
N CYS A 70 -12.09 7.34 9.50
CA CYS A 70 -12.15 7.51 10.96
C CYS A 70 -11.09 8.50 11.49
N ALA A 71 -9.88 8.52 10.93
CA ALA A 71 -8.84 9.49 11.30
C ALA A 71 -9.25 10.95 10.96
N PHE A 72 -9.83 11.16 9.77
CA PHE A 72 -10.29 12.48 9.36
C PHE A 72 -11.54 12.92 10.16
N ALA A 73 -12.50 12.00 10.36
CA ALA A 73 -13.69 12.26 11.17
C ALA A 73 -13.34 12.54 12.65
N ASN A 74 -12.36 11.85 13.24
CA ASN A 74 -11.84 12.14 14.58
C ASN A 74 -11.46 13.63 14.69
N ILE A 75 -10.66 14.13 13.75
CA ILE A 75 -10.17 15.51 13.74
C ILE A 75 -11.32 16.50 13.57
N LEU A 76 -12.29 16.24 12.68
CA LEU A 76 -13.41 17.14 12.44
C LEU A 76 -14.43 17.17 13.60
N VAL A 77 -14.65 16.04 14.28
CA VAL A 77 -15.56 15.95 15.44
C VAL A 77 -14.97 16.61 16.67
N LEU A 78 -13.64 16.54 16.84
CA LEU A 78 -12.91 17.02 18.01
C LEU A 78 -13.37 18.45 18.39
N PRO A 79 -13.89 18.67 19.62
CA PRO A 79 -14.38 19.97 20.05
C PRO A 79 -13.37 21.11 19.84
N LYS A 80 -12.07 20.83 20.04
CA LYS A 80 -10.99 21.80 19.79
C LYS A 80 -10.95 22.25 18.32
N SER A 81 -10.88 21.31 17.37
CA SER A 81 -10.94 21.63 15.93
C SER A 81 -12.20 22.41 15.52
N ARG A 82 -13.36 22.08 16.11
CA ARG A 82 -14.61 22.79 15.81
C ARG A 82 -14.62 24.23 16.33
N LEU A 83 -14.01 24.48 17.49
CA LEU A 83 -13.80 25.82 18.00
C LEU A 83 -12.81 26.59 17.11
N ASP A 84 -11.72 25.96 16.67
CA ASP A 84 -10.77 26.57 15.73
C ASP A 84 -11.46 27.01 14.42
N ILE A 85 -12.30 26.15 13.83
CA ILE A 85 -13.10 26.46 12.64
C ILE A 85 -14.12 27.57 12.91
N GLY A 86 -14.70 27.62 14.12
CA GLY A 86 -15.61 28.70 14.53
C GLY A 86 -14.92 30.07 14.64
N CYS A 87 -13.66 30.09 15.10
CA CYS A 87 -12.86 31.31 15.22
C CYS A 87 -12.55 31.97 13.87
N CYS A 88 -12.53 31.22 12.76
CA CYS A 88 -12.31 31.75 11.40
C CYS A 88 -13.30 32.83 10.94
N ARG A 89 -14.41 33.08 11.67
CA ARG A 89 -15.30 34.22 11.42
C ARG A 89 -14.85 35.54 12.09
N GLN A 90 -13.81 35.49 12.93
CA GLN A 90 -13.36 36.60 13.78
C GLN A 90 -11.85 36.89 13.68
N VAL A 91 -11.05 36.02 13.05
CA VAL A 91 -9.61 36.21 12.79
C VAL A 91 -9.37 36.63 11.34
N ASP A 92 -8.18 37.17 11.06
CA ASP A 92 -7.71 37.40 9.70
C ASP A 92 -7.65 36.10 8.88
N GLU A 93 -7.87 36.21 7.56
CA GLU A 93 -7.88 35.07 6.63
C GLU A 93 -6.58 34.25 6.70
N PHE A 94 -5.42 34.92 6.73
CA PHE A 94 -4.13 34.25 6.83
C PHE A 94 -3.97 33.48 8.14
N ALA A 95 -4.44 34.04 9.26
CA ALA A 95 -4.40 33.37 10.56
C ALA A 95 -5.36 32.17 10.60
N CYS A 96 -6.57 32.29 10.02
CA CYS A 96 -7.46 31.16 9.82
C CYS A 96 -6.81 30.06 8.99
N VAL A 97 -6.22 30.38 7.82
CA VAL A 97 -5.56 29.39 6.95
C VAL A 97 -4.40 28.72 7.69
N ALA A 98 -3.51 29.49 8.31
CA ALA A 98 -2.37 28.98 9.04
C ALA A 98 -2.80 28.08 10.22
N GLY A 99 -3.83 28.49 10.95
CA GLY A 99 -4.49 27.67 11.96
C GLY A 99 -5.04 26.38 11.36
N LEU A 100 -5.84 26.44 10.30
CA LEU A 100 -6.53 25.27 9.73
C LEU A 100 -5.63 24.35 8.87
N LEU A 101 -4.40 24.72 8.50
CA LEU A 101 -3.52 23.90 7.65
C LEU A 101 -3.43 22.43 8.08
N GLY A 102 -3.25 22.16 9.38
CA GLY A 102 -3.18 20.78 9.90
C GLY A 102 -4.47 19.97 9.71
N ILE A 103 -5.65 20.61 9.68
CA ILE A 103 -6.91 19.92 9.35
C ILE A 103 -7.02 19.71 7.84
N ALA A 104 -6.72 20.75 7.05
CA ALA A 104 -6.74 20.70 5.60
C ALA A 104 -5.82 19.61 5.04
N GLN A 105 -4.64 19.44 5.64
CA GLN A 105 -3.62 18.51 5.17
C GLN A 105 -3.99 17.03 5.45
N VAL A 106 -4.80 16.73 6.48
CA VAL A 106 -5.45 15.40 6.61
C VAL A 106 -6.58 15.24 5.61
N GLY A 107 -7.38 16.28 5.38
CA GLY A 107 -8.42 16.26 4.35
C GLY A 107 -7.85 15.95 2.97
N VAL A 108 -6.69 16.53 2.63
CA VAL A 108 -5.94 16.22 1.40
C VAL A 108 -5.48 14.75 1.40
N GLN A 109 -4.82 14.26 2.46
CA GLN A 109 -4.42 12.86 2.58
C GLN A 109 -5.59 11.89 2.36
N TRP A 110 -6.73 12.13 3.04
CA TRP A 110 -7.95 11.34 2.91
C TRP A 110 -8.50 11.41 1.48
N SER A 111 -8.56 12.60 0.88
CA SER A 111 -9.03 12.76 -0.51
C SER A 111 -8.15 12.03 -1.53
N CYS A 112 -6.82 12.05 -1.37
CA CYS A 112 -5.89 11.30 -2.23
C CYS A 112 -6.12 9.78 -2.14
N PHE A 113 -6.44 9.28 -0.94
CA PHE A 113 -6.81 7.87 -0.72
C PHE A 113 -8.19 7.53 -1.31
N THR A 114 -9.16 8.43 -1.20
CA THR A 114 -10.48 8.28 -1.84
C THR A 114 -10.35 8.25 -3.37
N VAL A 115 -9.47 9.07 -3.96
CA VAL A 115 -9.14 9.00 -5.39
C VAL A 115 -8.55 7.63 -5.75
N ILE A 116 -7.67 7.05 -4.92
CA ILE A 116 -7.17 5.68 -5.16
C ILE A 116 -8.30 4.65 -5.18
N LEU A 117 -9.28 4.73 -4.27
CA LEU A 117 -10.46 3.86 -4.27
C LEU A 117 -11.33 4.06 -5.53
N LEU A 118 -11.52 5.30 -5.98
CA LEU A 118 -12.26 5.59 -7.22
C LEU A 118 -11.55 5.04 -8.45
N LEU A 119 -10.23 5.24 -8.55
CA LEU A 119 -9.41 4.68 -9.63
C LEU A 119 -9.41 3.14 -9.59
N PHE A 120 -9.35 2.54 -8.40
CA PHE A 120 -9.45 1.10 -8.20
C PHE A 120 -10.78 0.53 -8.74
N LEU A 121 -11.91 1.21 -8.51
CA LEU A 121 -13.24 0.84 -9.01
C LEU A 121 -13.42 1.06 -10.52
N ILE A 122 -12.81 2.11 -11.07
CA ILE A 122 -12.90 2.46 -12.50
C ILE A 122 -12.07 1.49 -13.35
N PHE A 123 -10.84 1.19 -12.90
CA PHE A 123 -9.92 0.29 -13.60
C PHE A 123 -9.99 -1.16 -13.11
N PHE A 124 -10.99 -1.50 -12.30
CA PHE A 124 -11.31 -2.91 -12.06
C PHE A 124 -11.89 -3.52 -13.35
N PRO A 125 -11.41 -4.69 -13.82
CA PRO A 125 -12.00 -5.37 -14.96
C PRO A 125 -13.48 -5.68 -14.72
N ARG A 126 -14.37 -4.86 -15.29
CA ARG A 126 -15.79 -5.17 -15.40
C ARG A 126 -15.90 -6.24 -16.48
N GLY A 127 -16.15 -7.48 -16.07
CA GLY A 127 -16.40 -8.57 -17.00
C GLY A 127 -17.48 -8.15 -18.00
N SER A 128 -17.18 -8.26 -19.30
CA SER A 128 -18.05 -7.79 -20.38
C SER A 128 -19.41 -8.48 -20.32
N SER A 129 -20.41 -7.80 -19.75
CA SER A 129 -21.79 -8.29 -19.64
C SER A 129 -22.78 -7.14 -19.76
N ALA A 130 -22.58 -6.34 -20.81
CA ALA A 130 -23.48 -5.27 -21.23
C ALA A 130 -23.36 -5.07 -22.76
N THR A 131 -23.85 -6.05 -23.53
CA THR A 131 -24.47 -5.95 -24.86
C THR A 131 -24.54 -7.36 -25.45
N ILE A 132 -25.64 -8.05 -25.22
CA ILE A 132 -26.24 -8.88 -26.26
C ILE A 132 -27.58 -8.22 -26.55
N GLY A 133 -27.62 -7.43 -27.62
CA GLY A 133 -28.90 -7.04 -28.19
C GLY A 133 -29.51 -8.30 -28.77
N VAL A 134 -30.72 -8.64 -28.34
CA VAL A 134 -31.54 -9.66 -29.01
C VAL A 134 -32.05 -9.02 -30.29
N GLY A 135 -31.22 -9.09 -31.33
CA GLY A 135 -31.65 -8.97 -32.71
C GLY A 135 -32.42 -10.23 -33.10
N ASP A 136 -33.34 -10.05 -34.04
CA ASP A 136 -34.39 -11.02 -34.36
C ASP A 136 -33.92 -12.20 -35.23
N ASP A 137 -34.72 -13.27 -35.14
CA ASP A 137 -35.07 -14.20 -36.22
C ASP A 137 -34.14 -15.37 -36.71
N SER A 138 -34.86 -16.42 -37.12
CA SER A 138 -34.64 -17.47 -38.14
C SER A 138 -33.35 -18.32 -38.20
N THR A 139 -33.53 -19.56 -37.70
CA THR A 139 -33.24 -20.84 -38.37
C THR A 139 -32.45 -20.85 -39.69
N THR A 140 -31.33 -21.60 -39.74
CA THR A 140 -31.01 -22.57 -40.83
C THR A 140 -29.92 -23.56 -40.40
N LYS A 141 -29.96 -24.76 -41.00
CA LYS A 141 -29.12 -25.93 -40.72
C LYS A 141 -27.73 -25.84 -41.39
N GLN A 142 -26.83 -26.73 -40.96
CA GLN A 142 -26.14 -27.74 -41.81
C GLN A 142 -24.60 -27.72 -41.88
N HIS A 143 -24.08 -28.95 -41.97
CA HIS A 143 -22.81 -29.41 -42.54
C HIS A 143 -21.58 -29.64 -41.63
N VAL A 144 -21.01 -30.84 -41.81
CA VAL A 144 -19.77 -31.39 -41.23
C VAL A 144 -18.67 -31.35 -42.30
N VAL A 145 -17.40 -31.18 -41.93
CA VAL A 145 -16.21 -31.89 -42.50
C VAL A 145 -14.92 -31.35 -41.82
N PRO A 146 -13.89 -32.18 -41.56
CA PRO A 146 -12.68 -31.80 -40.81
C PRO A 146 -11.47 -31.43 -41.69
N GLY A 147 -10.46 -30.72 -41.13
CA GLY A 147 -9.19 -30.50 -41.83
C GLY A 147 -8.13 -29.63 -41.12
N THR A 148 -7.09 -30.29 -40.59
CA THR A 148 -5.64 -29.98 -40.77
C THR A 148 -5.06 -28.55 -40.59
N SER A 149 -4.31 -28.41 -39.49
CA SER A 149 -2.84 -28.20 -39.46
C SER A 149 -2.19 -26.80 -39.33
N LEU A 150 -1.03 -26.83 -38.65
CA LEU A 150 0.19 -25.98 -38.78
C LEU A 150 0.22 -24.52 -38.26
N ALA A 151 0.68 -24.42 -37.00
CA ALA A 151 2.04 -23.98 -36.63
C ALA A 151 2.49 -22.48 -36.62
N ASN A 152 3.18 -22.19 -35.51
CA ASN A 152 4.30 -21.26 -35.29
C ASN A 152 4.09 -19.74 -35.24
N GLY A 153 4.80 -19.10 -34.28
CA GLY A 153 4.88 -17.64 -34.17
C GLY A 153 5.44 -17.01 -32.88
N SER A 154 6.12 -17.77 -32.00
CA SER A 154 7.03 -17.35 -30.91
C SER A 154 6.77 -16.06 -30.09
N ASN A 155 6.36 -16.26 -28.84
CA ASN A 155 7.10 -15.92 -27.60
C ASN A 155 8.01 -14.68 -27.55
N ASP A 156 7.89 -13.96 -26.42
CA ASP A 156 8.99 -13.90 -25.45
C ASP A 156 8.44 -14.01 -24.01
N ILE A 157 9.22 -14.62 -23.10
CA ILE A 157 8.82 -15.09 -21.77
C ILE A 157 9.87 -14.62 -20.75
N ASP A 158 9.45 -14.24 -19.52
CA ASP A 158 10.14 -14.51 -18.24
C ASP A 158 9.57 -13.67 -17.05
N VAL A 159 9.57 -14.12 -15.78
CA VAL A 159 9.62 -15.48 -15.22
C VAL A 159 9.13 -15.46 -13.75
N GLN A 160 8.31 -16.45 -13.35
CA GLN A 160 8.19 -17.08 -12.00
C GLN A 160 7.98 -16.23 -10.69
N THR A 161 7.57 -16.79 -9.54
CA THR A 161 7.25 -18.18 -9.13
C THR A 161 6.10 -18.22 -8.09
N ASN A 162 5.47 -19.39 -7.95
CA ASN A 162 4.55 -19.73 -6.87
C ASN A 162 5.27 -20.13 -5.55
N GLY A 163 4.52 -20.22 -4.45
CA GLY A 163 4.91 -20.92 -3.23
C GLY A 163 3.68 -21.36 -2.43
N ALA A 164 3.52 -22.67 -2.23
CA ALA A 164 2.44 -23.30 -1.47
C ALA A 164 2.99 -23.98 -0.21
N THR A 165 2.11 -24.35 0.73
CA THR A 165 2.38 -25.35 1.79
C THR A 165 1.09 -26.08 2.16
N ASP A 166 1.20 -27.40 2.33
CA ASP A 166 0.11 -28.37 2.46
C ASP A 166 -0.42 -28.57 3.90
N ALA A 167 -1.52 -29.33 4.01
CA ALA A 167 -1.84 -30.17 5.15
C ALA A 167 -2.65 -31.41 4.71
N ASP A 168 -2.15 -32.58 5.11
CA ASP A 168 -2.62 -33.97 4.96
C ASP A 168 -4.09 -34.26 5.39
N SER A 169 -4.76 -35.40 5.12
CA SER A 169 -4.62 -36.56 4.22
C SER A 169 -5.88 -37.44 4.36
N GLU A 170 -6.43 -38.06 3.29
CA GLU A 170 -6.99 -39.44 3.34
C GLU A 170 -7.30 -40.07 1.95
N ILE A 171 -7.64 -41.37 1.95
CA ILE A 171 -7.32 -42.39 0.92
C ILE A 171 -8.29 -43.59 1.10
N ILE A 172 -8.95 -44.27 0.14
CA ILE A 172 -9.12 -44.21 -1.35
C ILE A 172 -10.59 -44.69 -1.66
N THR A 173 -11.14 -44.58 -2.87
CA THR A 173 -11.34 -45.70 -3.86
C THR A 173 -12.27 -45.28 -5.03
N ASN A 174 -12.32 -46.08 -6.11
CA ASN A 174 -12.89 -45.73 -7.43
C ASN A 174 -14.36 -46.16 -7.66
N ASN A 175 -14.95 -45.59 -8.72
CA ASN A 175 -16.07 -46.06 -9.56
C ASN A 175 -17.48 -46.24 -8.94
N ASP A 176 -18.47 -45.48 -9.45
CA ASP A 176 -19.53 -46.04 -10.32
C ASP A 176 -20.38 -44.93 -11.01
N PRO A 177 -21.21 -45.23 -12.04
CA PRO A 177 -21.74 -44.22 -12.96
C PRO A 177 -23.21 -43.79 -12.74
N ALA A 178 -23.51 -42.58 -13.21
CA ALA A 178 -24.84 -42.00 -13.47
C ALA A 178 -25.80 -41.79 -12.28
N ILE A 179 -26.37 -40.57 -12.21
CA ILE A 179 -27.80 -40.27 -12.43
C ILE A 179 -27.96 -38.74 -12.51
N GLY A 180 -28.92 -38.27 -13.29
CA GLY A 180 -28.93 -36.89 -13.80
C GLY A 180 -29.28 -35.80 -12.79
N HIS A 181 -28.79 -34.58 -13.06
CA HIS A 181 -29.25 -33.35 -12.43
C HIS A 181 -29.94 -32.42 -13.43
N THR A 182 -30.99 -31.77 -12.95
CA THR A 182 -31.84 -30.83 -13.67
C THR A 182 -31.07 -29.63 -14.21
N ASN A 183 -31.44 -29.18 -15.43
CA ASN A 183 -30.99 -27.91 -15.99
C ASN A 183 -31.59 -26.74 -15.20
N THR A 184 -30.97 -26.42 -14.07
CA THR A 184 -31.18 -25.14 -13.38
C THR A 184 -30.42 -24.07 -14.17
N PRO A 185 -31.03 -22.95 -14.59
CA PRO A 185 -30.31 -21.92 -15.30
C PRO A 185 -29.20 -21.39 -14.39
N ALA A 186 -27.94 -21.52 -14.82
CA ALA A 186 -26.78 -21.07 -14.07
C ALA A 186 -26.89 -19.57 -13.84
N ALA A 187 -27.23 -19.17 -12.61
CA ALA A 187 -27.34 -17.77 -12.24
C ALA A 187 -26.00 -17.09 -12.49
N ASN A 188 -26.02 -16.00 -13.26
CA ASN A 188 -24.85 -15.29 -13.78
C ASN A 188 -23.78 -15.04 -12.70
N SER A 189 -22.77 -15.92 -12.64
CA SER A 189 -21.60 -15.78 -11.78
C SER A 189 -20.67 -14.76 -12.41
N LEU A 190 -20.93 -13.47 -12.11
CA LEU A 190 -19.95 -12.40 -12.30
C LEU A 190 -18.59 -12.87 -11.75
N PRO A 191 -17.46 -12.55 -12.40
CA PRO A 191 -16.15 -12.96 -11.93
C PRO A 191 -15.97 -12.59 -10.45
N HIS A 192 -15.69 -13.59 -9.60
CA HIS A 192 -15.64 -13.47 -8.13
C HIS A 192 -14.78 -12.27 -7.65
N THR A 193 -13.72 -11.96 -8.40
CA THR A 193 -12.83 -10.82 -8.18
C THR A 193 -13.52 -9.45 -8.36
N TYR A 194 -14.49 -9.29 -9.26
CA TYR A 194 -15.24 -8.04 -9.43
C TYR A 194 -16.34 -7.88 -8.37
N GLN A 195 -17.01 -8.97 -8.00
CA GLN A 195 -17.99 -8.97 -6.90
C GLN A 195 -17.34 -8.52 -5.58
N THR A 196 -16.15 -9.02 -5.27
CA THR A 196 -15.39 -8.62 -4.07
C THR A 196 -14.93 -7.15 -4.12
N ALA A 197 -14.53 -6.63 -5.28
CA ALA A 197 -14.19 -5.21 -5.44
C ALA A 197 -15.40 -4.26 -5.28
N LEU A 198 -16.57 -4.65 -5.81
CA LEU A 198 -17.83 -3.93 -5.58
C LEU A 198 -18.25 -3.97 -4.11
N LEU A 199 -18.18 -5.15 -3.47
CA LEU A 199 -18.53 -5.32 -2.06
C LEU A 199 -17.64 -4.45 -1.15
N VAL A 200 -16.32 -4.46 -1.37
CA VAL A 200 -15.36 -3.58 -0.67
C VAL A 200 -15.74 -2.11 -0.84
N THR A 201 -16.02 -1.69 -2.08
CA THR A 201 -16.37 -0.29 -2.36
C THR A 201 -17.66 0.12 -1.66
N LEU A 202 -18.69 -0.74 -1.71
CA LEU A 202 -19.96 -0.52 -1.05
C LEU A 202 -19.79 -0.43 0.47
N LEU A 203 -19.00 -1.32 1.08
CA LEU A 203 -18.70 -1.30 2.51
C LEU A 203 -17.95 -0.02 2.92
N SER A 204 -16.94 0.42 2.15
CA SER A 204 -16.25 1.70 2.38
C SER A 204 -17.20 2.89 2.33
N VAL A 205 -18.10 2.95 1.34
CA VAL A 205 -19.07 4.06 1.18
C VAL A 205 -20.12 4.04 2.30
N LEU A 206 -20.71 2.88 2.60
CA LEU A 206 -21.68 2.74 3.69
C LEU A 206 -21.06 3.09 5.05
N HIS A 207 -19.81 2.68 5.30
CA HIS A 207 -19.07 3.06 6.48
C HIS A 207 -18.87 4.59 6.54
N ALA A 208 -18.41 5.23 5.45
CA ALA A 208 -18.21 6.67 5.42
C ALA A 208 -19.51 7.46 5.67
N VAL A 209 -20.64 7.01 5.09
CA VAL A 209 -21.97 7.60 5.32
C VAL A 209 -22.41 7.42 6.77
N LEU A 210 -22.21 6.23 7.37
CA LEU A 210 -22.53 5.97 8.77
C LEU A 210 -21.71 6.85 9.72
N ILE A 211 -20.40 6.95 9.49
CA ILE A 211 -19.51 7.82 10.27
C ILE A 211 -19.92 9.29 10.12
N LEU A 212 -20.30 9.74 8.92
CA LEU A 212 -20.80 11.11 8.71
C LEU A 212 -22.09 11.37 9.51
N ILE A 213 -23.10 10.49 9.42
CA ILE A 213 -24.38 10.63 10.13
C ILE A 213 -24.17 10.65 11.65
N LEU A 214 -23.40 9.70 12.19
CA LEU A 214 -23.09 9.65 13.62
C LEU A 214 -22.28 10.87 14.09
N SER A 215 -21.33 11.33 13.28
CA SER A 215 -20.55 12.53 13.58
C SER A 215 -21.44 13.78 13.62
N VAL A 216 -22.33 13.98 12.65
CA VAL A 216 -23.32 15.07 12.66
C VAL A 216 -24.21 14.97 13.91
N TYR A 217 -24.69 13.78 14.26
CA TYR A 217 -25.50 13.56 15.46
C TYR A 217 -24.75 13.98 16.75
N TYR A 218 -23.53 13.49 16.97
CA TYR A 218 -22.76 13.84 18.17
C TYR A 218 -22.29 15.31 18.18
N VAL A 219 -22.02 15.90 17.02
CA VAL A 219 -21.56 17.30 16.88
C VAL A 219 -22.68 18.30 17.22
N TYR A 220 -23.91 18.07 16.73
CA TYR A 220 -25.02 19.03 16.83
C TYR A 220 -26.06 18.66 17.88
N LEU A 221 -26.50 17.40 17.95
CA LEU A 221 -27.59 16.98 18.84
C LEU A 221 -27.11 16.61 20.25
N ARG A 222 -25.85 16.16 20.40
CA ARG A 222 -25.27 15.74 21.69
C ARG A 222 -23.82 16.23 21.89
N PRO A 223 -23.54 17.55 21.83
CA PRO A 223 -22.17 18.10 21.84
C PRO A 223 -21.31 17.67 23.04
N MET A 224 -21.90 17.43 24.22
CA MET A 224 -21.23 16.86 25.39
C MET A 224 -20.50 15.53 25.11
N HIS A 225 -21.02 14.71 24.19
CA HIS A 225 -20.48 13.39 23.86
C HIS A 225 -19.53 13.42 22.66
N ALA A 226 -19.33 14.58 22.00
CA ALA A 226 -18.49 14.68 20.81
C ALA A 226 -17.02 14.34 21.09
N GLN A 227 -16.48 14.68 22.26
CA GLN A 227 -15.11 14.28 22.64
C GLN A 227 -14.97 12.75 22.75
N TRP A 228 -15.98 12.07 23.31
CA TRP A 228 -15.99 10.61 23.41
C TRP A 228 -16.08 9.97 22.02
N TRP A 229 -16.94 10.49 21.14
CA TRP A 229 -17.05 10.02 19.76
C TRP A 229 -15.75 10.22 18.97
N ALA A 230 -15.09 11.38 19.10
CA ALA A 230 -13.76 11.59 18.52
C ALA A 230 -12.75 10.55 19.04
N ASN A 231 -12.66 10.36 20.36
CA ASN A 231 -11.75 9.38 20.96
C ASN A 231 -12.00 7.95 20.44
N PHE A 232 -13.26 7.53 20.32
CA PHE A 232 -13.64 6.25 19.73
C PHE A 232 -13.14 6.12 18.28
N LEU A 233 -13.38 7.14 17.43
CA LEU A 233 -12.92 7.16 16.04
C LEU A 233 -11.39 7.07 15.91
N GLY A 234 -10.64 7.73 16.81
CA GLY A 234 -9.17 7.69 16.82
C GLY A 234 -8.63 6.31 17.20
N ILE A 235 -9.18 5.70 18.26
CA ILE A 235 -8.83 4.32 18.67
C ILE A 235 -9.18 3.34 17.54
N PHE A 236 -10.39 3.42 16.99
CA PHE A 236 -10.86 2.53 15.93
C PHE A 236 -10.02 2.66 14.64
N SER A 237 -9.68 3.89 14.23
CA SER A 237 -8.75 4.15 13.13
C SER A 237 -7.38 3.52 13.37
N THR A 238 -6.85 3.65 14.59
CA THR A 238 -5.55 3.08 15.00
C THR A 238 -5.56 1.56 14.96
N ILE A 239 -6.64 0.91 15.40
CA ILE A 239 -6.82 -0.55 15.33
C ILE A 239 -6.84 -1.02 13.88
N LEU A 240 -7.65 -0.39 13.01
CA LEU A 240 -7.71 -0.72 11.59
C LEU A 240 -6.36 -0.54 10.88
N ALA A 241 -5.63 0.53 11.18
CA ALA A 241 -4.29 0.74 10.66
C ALA A 241 -3.31 -0.32 11.18
N SER A 242 -3.40 -0.72 12.45
CA SER A 242 -2.56 -1.77 13.03
C SER A 242 -2.79 -3.11 12.35
N ILE A 243 -4.05 -3.48 12.09
CA ILE A 243 -4.43 -4.67 11.30
C ILE A 243 -3.89 -4.59 9.87
N GLN A 244 -3.74 -3.41 9.29
CA GLN A 244 -3.15 -3.21 7.97
C GLN A 244 -1.61 -3.39 7.98
N TYR A 245 -0.91 -2.88 9.00
CA TYR A 245 0.56 -2.95 9.07
C TYR A 245 1.10 -4.27 9.63
N PHE A 246 0.42 -4.94 10.57
CA PHE A 246 0.94 -6.16 11.19
C PHE A 246 1.22 -7.32 10.21
N PRO A 247 0.33 -7.66 9.25
CA PRO A 247 0.62 -8.70 8.26
C PRO A 247 1.85 -8.36 7.44
N GLN A 248 2.06 -7.08 7.11
CA GLN A 248 3.24 -6.63 6.37
C GLN A 248 4.51 -6.78 7.20
N ILE A 249 4.49 -6.40 8.48
CA ILE A 249 5.63 -6.58 9.41
C ILE A 249 5.99 -8.07 9.52
N TRP A 250 4.98 -8.91 9.77
CA TRP A 250 5.14 -10.37 9.88
C TRP A 250 5.69 -11.02 8.60
N THR A 251 5.09 -10.71 7.45
CA THR A 251 5.53 -11.26 6.16
C THR A 251 6.96 -10.84 5.85
N THR A 252 7.33 -9.56 6.06
CA THR A 252 8.69 -9.10 5.73
C THR A 252 9.72 -9.68 6.71
N TRP A 253 9.35 -9.92 7.98
CA TRP A 253 10.17 -10.63 8.96
C TRP A 253 10.44 -12.09 8.56
N ASN A 254 9.38 -12.83 8.18
CA ASN A 254 9.48 -14.24 7.81
C ASN A 254 10.24 -14.46 6.50
N LEU A 255 10.01 -13.62 5.48
CA LEU A 255 10.67 -13.73 4.18
C LEU A 255 12.15 -13.29 4.20
N LYS A 256 12.59 -12.54 5.23
CA LYS A 256 13.96 -11.99 5.36
C LYS A 256 14.48 -11.21 4.15
N ARG A 257 13.56 -10.71 3.31
CA ARG A 257 13.83 -9.91 2.13
C ARG A 257 12.85 -8.75 2.09
N VAL A 258 13.35 -7.58 1.72
CA VAL A 258 12.49 -6.48 1.30
C VAL A 258 11.91 -6.87 -0.05
N GLY A 259 10.59 -7.03 -0.12
CA GLY A 259 9.91 -7.33 -1.38
C GLY A 259 9.84 -6.10 -2.29
N SER A 260 8.72 -5.88 -2.96
CA SER A 260 8.47 -4.69 -3.79
C SER A 260 8.30 -3.37 -2.99
N LEU A 261 8.70 -3.33 -1.71
CA LEU A 261 8.52 -2.17 -0.83
C LEU A 261 9.42 -1.02 -1.28
N SER A 262 8.81 0.14 -1.57
CA SER A 262 9.58 1.35 -1.88
C SER A 262 10.21 1.92 -0.60
N ILE A 263 11.44 1.51 -0.31
CA ILE A 263 12.26 2.07 0.78
C ILE A 263 12.29 3.62 0.72
N PRO A 264 12.48 4.29 -0.44
CA PRO A 264 12.44 5.76 -0.51
C PRO A 264 11.13 6.38 -0.03
N MET A 265 9.98 5.77 -0.38
CA MET A 265 8.66 6.25 0.05
C MET A 265 8.48 6.13 1.58
N MET A 266 9.04 5.08 2.19
CA MET A 266 9.02 4.91 3.65
C MET A 266 10.00 5.85 4.36
N CYS A 267 11.20 6.10 3.80
CA CYS A 267 12.18 7.05 4.32
C CYS A 267 11.64 8.48 4.43
N ILE A 268 10.73 8.90 3.53
CA ILE A 268 10.11 10.24 3.56
C ILE A 268 8.89 10.26 4.49
N GLN A 269 8.03 9.23 4.43
CA GLN A 269 6.79 9.21 5.21
C GLN A 269 7.01 9.00 6.72
N THR A 270 7.93 8.11 7.12
CA THR A 270 8.12 7.78 8.54
C THR A 270 8.56 9.00 9.38
N PRO A 271 9.57 9.80 9.00
CA PRO A 271 9.86 11.06 9.71
C PRO A 271 8.69 12.05 9.61
N GLY A 272 8.03 12.12 8.46
CA GLY A 272 6.87 12.98 8.23
C GLY A 272 5.71 12.72 9.20
N SER A 273 5.39 11.47 9.52
CA SER A 273 4.30 11.12 10.44
C SER A 273 4.60 11.46 11.91
N PHE A 274 5.86 11.37 12.35
CA PHE A 274 6.27 11.86 13.68
C PHE A 274 6.23 13.39 13.78
N VAL A 275 6.78 14.09 12.78
CA VAL A 275 6.75 15.56 12.73
C VAL A 275 5.30 16.07 12.67
N TRP A 276 4.46 15.40 11.88
CA TRP A 276 3.02 15.62 11.84
C TRP A 276 2.37 15.45 13.21
N ALA A 277 2.62 14.32 13.89
CA ALA A 277 2.04 14.04 15.20
C ALA A 277 2.44 15.12 16.22
N GLY A 278 3.69 15.58 16.20
CA GLY A 278 4.17 16.71 17.00
C GLY A 278 3.45 18.03 16.68
N SER A 279 3.20 18.33 15.40
CA SER A 279 2.44 19.52 14.99
C SER A 279 1.00 19.50 15.52
N LEU A 280 0.30 18.36 15.40
CA LEU A 280 -1.04 18.20 15.97
C LEU A 280 -1.04 18.19 17.50
N ALA A 281 -0.03 17.62 18.15
CA ALA A 281 0.12 17.64 19.61
C ALA A 281 0.33 19.07 20.14
N LYS A 282 1.16 19.88 19.45
CA LYS A 282 1.34 21.30 19.79
C LYS A 282 0.06 22.11 19.63
N ARG A 283 -0.77 21.80 18.62
CA ARG A 283 -2.03 22.51 18.35
C ARG A 283 -3.16 22.09 19.29
N PHE A 284 -3.40 20.79 19.42
CA PHE A 284 -4.56 20.28 20.14
C PHE A 284 -4.27 19.94 21.62
N GLY A 285 -3.00 19.82 22.00
CA GLY A 285 -2.59 19.45 23.36
C GLY A 285 -3.00 18.03 23.73
N SER A 286 -3.19 17.80 25.02
CA SER A 286 -3.67 16.52 25.58
C SER A 286 -5.14 16.22 25.23
N GLU A 287 -5.98 17.25 25.05
CA GLU A 287 -7.40 17.08 24.65
C GLU A 287 -7.54 16.38 23.29
N GLY A 288 -6.58 16.62 22.38
CA GLY A 288 -6.52 16.02 21.05
C GLY A 288 -5.67 14.75 20.96
N TRP A 289 -5.41 14.03 22.06
CA TRP A 289 -4.55 12.84 22.05
C TRP A 289 -4.99 11.78 21.02
N SER A 290 -6.30 11.62 20.82
CA SER A 290 -6.84 10.67 19.84
C SER A 290 -6.65 11.10 18.39
N ALA A 291 -6.38 12.39 18.14
CA ALA A 291 -6.07 12.93 16.82
C ALA A 291 -4.59 12.74 16.47
N TRP A 292 -3.66 13.14 17.34
CA TRP A 292 -2.23 12.98 17.07
C TRP A 292 -1.70 11.57 17.34
N GLY A 293 -2.33 10.82 18.26
CA GLY A 293 -1.95 9.46 18.63
C GLY A 293 -2.07 8.46 17.47
N VAL A 294 -3.05 8.62 16.58
CA VAL A 294 -3.20 7.81 15.35
C VAL A 294 -1.92 7.90 14.50
N TYR A 295 -1.39 9.11 14.30
CA TYR A 295 -0.18 9.35 13.50
C TYR A 295 1.09 8.89 14.23
N LEU A 296 1.13 8.99 15.56
CA LEU A 296 2.24 8.46 16.35
C LEU A 296 2.32 6.93 16.25
N VAL A 297 1.21 6.22 16.46
CA VAL A 297 1.18 4.75 16.41
C VAL A 297 1.46 4.24 14.99
N THR A 298 0.85 4.85 13.96
CA THR A 298 1.13 4.48 12.56
C THR A 298 2.57 4.84 12.15
N GLY A 299 3.13 5.94 12.64
CA GLY A 299 4.55 6.27 12.46
C GLY A 299 5.48 5.24 13.09
N CYS A 300 5.15 4.72 14.29
CA CYS A 300 5.90 3.60 14.90
C CYS A 300 5.82 2.32 14.06
N LEU A 301 4.64 1.96 13.54
CA LEU A 301 4.46 0.77 12.69
C LEU A 301 5.22 0.89 11.36
N GLN A 302 5.14 2.06 10.70
CA GLN A 302 5.93 2.39 9.51
C GLN A 302 7.44 2.42 9.80
N GLY A 303 7.84 2.92 10.98
CA GLY A 303 9.22 2.93 11.44
C GLY A 303 9.78 1.52 11.66
N SER A 304 9.01 0.61 12.23
CA SER A 304 9.39 -0.80 12.37
C SER A 304 9.62 -1.45 11.00
N LEU A 305 8.74 -1.21 10.02
CA LEU A 305 8.93 -1.67 8.64
C LEU A 305 10.18 -1.07 7.99
N LEU A 306 10.44 0.23 8.19
CA LEU A 306 11.60 0.91 7.64
C LEU A 306 12.92 0.38 8.22
N VAL A 307 13.01 0.20 9.54
CA VAL A 307 14.20 -0.33 10.21
C VAL A 307 14.48 -1.77 9.76
N MET A 308 13.44 -2.62 9.77
CA MET A 308 13.56 -4.02 9.38
C MET A 308 13.90 -4.14 7.88
N GLY A 309 13.29 -3.31 7.03
CA GLY A 309 13.57 -3.24 5.61
C GLY A 309 15.02 -2.81 5.32
N ALA A 310 15.46 -1.70 5.91
CA ALA A 310 16.85 -1.24 5.79
C ALA A 310 17.85 -2.30 6.27
N TYR A 311 17.53 -3.02 7.36
CA TYR A 311 18.37 -4.11 7.86
C TYR A 311 18.55 -5.25 6.85
N PHE A 312 17.47 -5.79 6.27
CA PHE A 312 17.59 -6.86 5.28
C PHE A 312 18.19 -6.39 3.95
N GLU A 313 17.90 -5.18 3.50
CA GLU A 313 18.52 -4.57 2.31
C GLU A 313 20.04 -4.45 2.47
N ILE A 314 20.50 -3.95 3.63
CA ILE A 314 21.94 -3.84 3.96
C ILE A 314 22.58 -5.23 4.07
N MET A 315 21.89 -6.20 4.69
CA MET A 315 22.38 -7.58 4.83
C MET A 315 22.54 -8.25 3.45
N PHE A 316 21.55 -8.12 2.57
CA PHE A 316 21.60 -8.67 1.22
C PHE A 316 22.74 -8.05 0.38
N ARG A 317 22.84 -6.71 0.36
CA ARG A 317 23.93 -5.99 -0.34
C ARG A 317 25.32 -6.31 0.22
N ARG A 318 25.44 -6.60 1.51
CA ARG A 318 26.71 -7.06 2.12
C ARG A 318 27.11 -8.42 1.55
N ARG A 319 26.18 -9.38 1.54
CA ARG A 319 26.41 -10.73 1.00
C ARG A 319 26.80 -10.70 -0.48
N GLU A 320 26.05 -9.99 -1.32
CA GLU A 320 26.34 -9.84 -2.76
C GLU A 320 27.75 -9.28 -3.01
N ARG A 321 28.14 -8.24 -2.27
CA ARG A 321 29.48 -7.65 -2.36
C ARG A 321 30.59 -8.61 -1.93
N ASP A 322 30.34 -9.43 -0.92
CA ASP A 322 31.34 -10.37 -0.41
C ASP A 322 31.48 -11.59 -1.36
N GLU A 323 30.38 -12.01 -2.02
CA GLU A 323 30.40 -12.99 -3.14
C GLU A 323 31.15 -12.43 -4.37
N LEU A 324 30.92 -11.17 -4.75
CA LEU A 324 31.67 -10.47 -5.81
C LEU A 324 33.18 -10.38 -5.49
N ARG A 325 33.54 -10.07 -4.24
CA ARG A 325 34.94 -10.05 -3.79
C ARG A 325 35.60 -11.42 -3.90
N GLY A 326 34.89 -12.50 -3.53
CA GLY A 326 35.38 -13.87 -3.69
C GLY A 326 35.73 -14.20 -5.14
N ARG A 327 34.85 -13.84 -6.09
CA ARG A 327 35.07 -14.05 -7.53
C ARG A 327 36.29 -13.28 -8.06
N VAL A 328 36.48 -12.04 -7.64
CA VAL A 328 37.65 -11.21 -8.03
C VAL A 328 38.96 -11.82 -7.51
N VAL A 329 38.99 -12.31 -6.26
CA VAL A 329 40.18 -12.95 -5.68
C VAL A 329 40.51 -14.26 -6.41
N TYR A 330 39.51 -15.08 -6.75
CA TYR A 330 39.71 -16.33 -7.47
C TYR A 330 40.29 -16.09 -8.88
N GLY A 331 39.65 -15.24 -9.69
CA GLY A 331 40.12 -14.95 -11.06
C GLY A 331 41.48 -14.24 -11.12
N ALA A 332 41.83 -13.45 -10.09
CA ALA A 332 43.17 -12.86 -9.97
C ALA A 332 44.24 -13.91 -9.64
N GLY A 333 43.92 -14.93 -8.83
CA GLY A 333 44.81 -16.04 -8.53
C GLY A 333 45.11 -16.88 -9.77
N GLU A 334 44.09 -17.20 -10.56
CA GLU A 334 44.19 -17.99 -11.79
C GLU A 334 45.06 -17.27 -12.85
N SER A 335 44.87 -15.96 -13.00
CA SER A 335 45.69 -15.10 -13.89
C SER A 335 47.16 -15.01 -13.48
N ALA A 336 47.46 -15.14 -12.17
CA ALA A 336 48.82 -15.12 -11.66
C ALA A 336 49.52 -16.49 -11.79
N SER A 337 48.79 -17.60 -11.69
CA SER A 337 49.35 -18.95 -11.87
C SER A 337 49.56 -19.33 -13.34
N GLY A 338 48.76 -18.80 -14.28
CA GLY A 338 48.92 -19.05 -15.71
C GLY A 338 50.25 -18.53 -16.32
N LEU A 339 50.90 -17.54 -15.69
CA LEU A 339 52.15 -16.94 -16.16
C LEU A 339 53.43 -17.66 -15.65
N GLY A 340 53.29 -18.74 -14.87
CA GLY A 340 54.41 -19.40 -14.20
C GLY A 340 54.91 -20.71 -14.82
N SER A 341 54.25 -21.27 -15.85
CA SER A 341 54.38 -22.70 -16.20
C SER A 341 54.78 -23.03 -17.65
N GLU A 342 55.31 -22.09 -18.44
CA GLU A 342 55.70 -22.33 -19.85
C GLU A 342 57.23 -22.49 -20.11
N PHE A 343 58.10 -22.52 -19.09
CA PHE A 343 59.57 -22.47 -19.33
C PHE A 343 60.40 -23.73 -19.00
N LEU A 344 59.83 -24.87 -18.61
CA LEU A 344 60.62 -26.12 -18.46
C LEU A 344 59.90 -27.34 -19.05
N GLY A 345 60.20 -27.65 -20.30
CA GLY A 345 59.88 -28.93 -20.93
C GLY A 345 60.94 -30.01 -20.64
N GLY A 346 60.54 -31.28 -20.62
CA GLY A 346 61.47 -32.40 -20.37
C GLY A 346 60.80 -33.77 -20.23
N THR A 347 60.55 -34.42 -21.36
CA THR A 347 60.21 -35.84 -21.59
C THR A 347 60.53 -36.88 -20.48
N GLY A 348 59.60 -37.82 -20.22
CA GLY A 348 59.89 -39.11 -19.56
C GLY A 348 58.65 -40.02 -19.39
N ASN A 349 58.72 -41.28 -19.84
CA ASN A 349 57.66 -42.29 -19.71
C ASN A 349 57.73 -43.06 -18.36
N GLY A 350 56.58 -43.53 -17.84
CA GLY A 350 56.53 -44.86 -17.18
C GLY A 350 55.63 -45.07 -15.95
N VAL A 351 54.59 -45.90 -16.14
CA VAL A 351 54.04 -46.92 -15.20
C VAL A 351 53.22 -46.51 -13.95
N ASP A 352 51.96 -46.96 -13.95
CA ASP A 352 51.04 -47.46 -12.91
C ASP A 352 51.22 -47.10 -11.42
N ASP A 353 50.17 -46.54 -10.77
CA ASP A 353 49.23 -47.27 -9.87
C ASP A 353 48.26 -46.34 -9.08
N SER A 354 47.11 -46.88 -8.69
CA SER A 354 46.20 -46.45 -7.60
C SER A 354 45.37 -45.14 -7.69
N THR A 355 44.07 -45.36 -7.90
CA THR A 355 42.90 -44.64 -7.33
C THR A 355 43.08 -43.26 -6.66
N GLN A 356 42.47 -42.24 -7.26
CA GLN A 356 41.66 -41.29 -6.48
C GLN A 356 40.41 -40.83 -7.26
N GLU A 357 39.25 -41.09 -6.67
CA GLU A 357 37.92 -40.70 -7.17
C GLU A 357 37.66 -39.22 -6.83
N VAL A 358 37.50 -38.37 -7.85
CA VAL A 358 37.05 -36.97 -7.70
C VAL A 358 36.03 -36.67 -8.80
N ALA A 359 34.87 -36.14 -8.39
CA ALA A 359 33.67 -36.06 -9.22
C ALA A 359 33.82 -35.17 -10.46
N THR A 360 33.52 -35.73 -11.63
CA THR A 360 33.20 -34.98 -12.85
C THR A 360 31.74 -34.54 -12.82
N GLU A 361 31.47 -33.31 -12.38
CA GLU A 361 30.17 -32.68 -12.63
C GLU A 361 30.16 -32.14 -14.07
N GLU A 362 29.79 -33.01 -15.03
CA GLU A 362 29.67 -32.62 -16.43
C GLU A 362 28.54 -31.60 -16.62
N THR A 363 28.89 -30.44 -17.15
CA THR A 363 27.93 -29.46 -17.68
C THR A 363 27.44 -29.94 -19.05
N PRO A 364 26.14 -30.26 -19.22
CA PRO A 364 25.62 -30.61 -20.54
C PRO A 364 25.37 -29.32 -21.33
N LEU A 365 26.33 -28.92 -22.15
CA LEU A 365 26.10 -27.91 -23.19
C LEU A 365 25.18 -28.52 -24.25
N LEU A 366 23.99 -27.92 -24.44
CA LEU A 366 23.09 -28.29 -25.53
C LEU A 366 23.73 -27.94 -26.87
N ARG A 367 24.13 -28.99 -27.58
CA ARG A 367 24.52 -28.97 -28.99
C ARG A 367 23.28 -28.90 -29.88
N GLU A 368 23.46 -28.31 -31.05
CA GLU A 368 22.45 -28.01 -32.08
C GLU A 368 21.49 -29.16 -32.42
N GLY A 369 20.23 -28.81 -32.73
CA GLY A 369 19.19 -29.66 -33.28
C GLY A 369 18.03 -28.83 -33.81
#